data_AF-A0A370C2K3-F1
#
_entry.id   AF-A0A370C2K3-F1
#
_cell.length_a   1.000
_cell.length_b   1.000
_cell.length_c   1.000
_cell.angle_alpha   90.00
_cell.angle_beta   90.00
_cell.angle_gamma   90.00
#
_symmetry.space_group_name_H-M   'P 1'
#
loop_
_entity.id
_entity.type
_entity.pdbx_description
1 polymer ?
#
loop_
_entity_poly.entity_id
_entity_poly.type
_entity_poly.pdbx_seq_one_letter_code
_entity_poly.pdbx_strand_id
1 'polypeptide(L)'
;MIEDEIYRSSSQFRLWSFTEASLKQLRATTNSVASDRVRAALRRAQEARRSATSSTTGTPAPGSDAENKATEEKQIECLTPEEEQQVVDYYSEQIIQLGENYKPPLPTIVRATAIQYLRRFYLTNSPMTYHPKQIMPCALFLATKTDNYYLSLRQFAEGVPGQTSADDIIAPEFLVMQSLRFTFDVRHPFRGLEGGIMELRAISQGQGQPAPHLQQSQTPEDLRRTLLSLSPSSATANTMNDRISRAHHSTREILKAAAQITDAYFLYTPSQIWLSAFLLADRPLAEFYLDTKLGGPIISSTNQDQNPLYALRTKLLSTLTNCSALLQAYKPFASDEARMKTLKRIVGKKLYHCQNPEKANIAGQKRIPAAAAAAAAAAAAAGESGTSESEMERLAKKRKLERGSETKDLFGGELVTQRTKERQMEG
;
A
#
# COMPACT_ATOMS: atom_id res chain seq x y z
N MET A 1 -15.13 -18.64 -11.89
CA MET A 1 -16.49 -18.05 -11.82
C MET A 1 -16.46 -16.67 -12.47
N ILE A 2 -17.60 -16.16 -12.97
CA ILE A 2 -17.67 -14.86 -13.69
C ILE A 2 -17.12 -13.71 -12.83
N GLU A 3 -17.45 -13.70 -11.53
CA GLU A 3 -16.95 -12.66 -10.61
C GLU A 3 -15.42 -12.65 -10.48
N ASP A 4 -14.79 -13.83 -10.52
CA ASP A 4 -13.33 -13.93 -10.48
C ASP A 4 -12.70 -13.32 -11.73
N GLU A 5 -13.31 -13.50 -12.90
CA GLU A 5 -12.83 -12.94 -14.17
C GLU A 5 -12.95 -11.41 -14.18
N ILE A 6 -14.06 -10.89 -13.66
CA ILE A 6 -14.26 -9.45 -13.48
C ILE A 6 -13.20 -8.87 -12.54
N TYR A 7 -12.88 -9.55 -11.44
CA TYR A 7 -11.81 -9.07 -10.55
C TYR A 7 -10.44 -9.14 -11.23
N ARG A 8 -10.16 -10.20 -11.99
CA ARG A 8 -8.88 -10.36 -12.72
C ARG A 8 -8.64 -9.32 -13.81
N SER A 9 -9.70 -8.73 -14.37
CA SER A 9 -9.57 -7.64 -15.34
C SER A 9 -9.25 -6.28 -14.70
N SER A 10 -9.44 -6.15 -13.37
CA SER A 10 -9.14 -4.92 -12.63
C SER A 10 -7.66 -4.57 -12.64
N SER A 11 -7.35 -3.27 -12.54
CA SER A 11 -5.99 -2.77 -12.36
C SER A 11 -5.36 -3.28 -11.06
N GLN A 12 -6.15 -3.43 -9.99
CA GLN A 12 -5.68 -3.95 -8.71
C GLN A 12 -5.11 -5.36 -8.85
N PHE A 13 -5.80 -6.28 -9.55
CA PHE A 13 -5.27 -7.62 -9.76
C PHE A 13 -4.06 -7.63 -10.69
N ARG A 14 -4.14 -6.89 -11.80
CA ARG A 14 -3.12 -6.94 -12.86
C ARG A 14 -1.79 -6.30 -12.45
N LEU A 15 -1.83 -5.24 -11.64
CA LEU A 15 -0.67 -4.40 -11.34
C LEU A 15 -0.28 -4.40 -9.85
N TRP A 16 -1.20 -4.77 -8.96
CA TRP A 16 -1.02 -4.62 -7.51
C TRP A 16 -1.35 -5.90 -6.73
N SER A 17 -1.31 -7.06 -7.37
CA SER A 17 -1.44 -8.36 -6.70
C SER A 17 -0.23 -9.23 -6.97
N PHE A 18 0.46 -9.62 -5.90
CA PHE A 18 1.78 -10.22 -5.91
C PHE A 18 1.77 -11.57 -5.19
N THR A 19 2.80 -12.38 -5.43
CA THR A 19 3.19 -13.44 -4.50
C THR A 19 4.06 -12.84 -3.39
N GLU A 20 4.12 -13.45 -2.21
CA GLU A 20 4.98 -12.97 -1.11
C GLU A 20 6.45 -12.81 -1.54
N ALA A 21 6.97 -13.79 -2.30
CA ALA A 21 8.33 -13.76 -2.82
C ALA A 21 8.55 -12.57 -3.77
N SER A 22 7.66 -12.36 -4.75
CA SER A 22 7.77 -11.25 -5.70
C SER A 22 7.64 -9.88 -5.03
N LEU A 23 6.78 -9.74 -4.01
CA LEU A 23 6.62 -8.51 -3.25
C LEU A 23 7.88 -8.17 -2.45
N LYS A 24 8.46 -9.18 -1.78
CA LYS A 24 9.72 -9.02 -1.04
C LYS A 24 10.88 -8.65 -1.97
N GLN A 25 10.98 -9.30 -3.12
CA GLN A 25 12.00 -9.00 -4.13
C GLN A 25 11.84 -7.59 -4.70
N LEU A 26 10.61 -7.15 -4.97
CA LEU A 26 10.32 -5.80 -5.45
C LEU A 26 10.82 -4.75 -4.45
N ARG A 27 10.48 -4.89 -3.17
CA ARG A 27 10.94 -3.99 -2.11
C ARG A 27 12.46 -3.98 -1.98
N ALA A 28 13.10 -5.15 -1.99
CA ALA A 28 14.56 -5.25 -1.91
C ALA A 28 15.25 -4.56 -3.10
N THR A 29 14.70 -4.71 -4.31
CA THR A 29 15.21 -4.07 -5.52
C THR A 29 15.05 -2.55 -5.43
N THR A 30 13.87 -2.06 -5.05
CA THR A 30 13.58 -0.62 -4.87
C THR A 30 14.53 0.00 -3.84
N ASN A 31 14.71 -0.67 -2.70
CA ASN A 31 15.62 -0.23 -1.65
C ASN A 31 17.09 -0.19 -2.12
N SER A 32 17.57 -1.21 -2.84
CA SER A 32 18.94 -1.26 -3.37
C SER A 32 19.19 -0.08 -4.32
N VAL A 33 18.30 0.13 -5.30
CA VAL A 33 18.41 1.22 -6.28
C VAL A 33 18.36 2.59 -5.59
N ALA A 34 17.46 2.76 -4.62
CA ALA A 34 17.37 3.99 -3.85
C ALA A 34 18.62 4.24 -3.01
N SER A 35 19.16 3.21 -2.37
CA SER A 35 20.38 3.30 -1.57
C SER A 35 21.56 3.76 -2.42
N ASP A 36 21.74 3.19 -3.61
CA ASP A 36 22.82 3.58 -4.52
C ASP A 36 22.69 5.04 -4.95
N ARG A 37 21.47 5.48 -5.30
CA ARG A 37 21.17 6.87 -5.67
C ARG A 37 21.40 7.86 -4.51
N VAL A 38 20.98 7.49 -3.30
CA VAL A 38 21.16 8.29 -2.08
C VAL A 38 22.64 8.45 -1.76
N ARG A 39 23.40 7.35 -1.76
CA ARG A 39 24.85 7.39 -1.52
C ARG A 39 25.55 8.28 -2.55
N ALA A 40 25.21 8.15 -3.83
CA ALA A 40 25.76 9.00 -4.89
C ALA A 40 25.41 10.48 -4.68
N ALA A 41 24.15 10.81 -4.37
CA ALA A 41 23.71 12.19 -4.13
C ALA A 41 24.40 12.81 -2.92
N LEU A 42 24.58 12.06 -1.84
CA LEU A 42 25.25 12.53 -0.63
C LEU A 42 26.75 12.74 -0.86
N ARG A 43 27.44 11.87 -1.61
CA ARG A 43 28.84 12.09 -2.02
C ARG A 43 28.99 13.38 -2.82
N ARG A 44 28.14 13.59 -3.84
CA ARG A 44 28.13 14.84 -4.63
C ARG A 44 27.90 16.08 -3.76
N ALA A 45 26.98 16.00 -2.81
CA ALA A 45 26.69 17.11 -1.89
C ALA A 45 27.87 17.40 -0.94
N GLN A 46 28.58 16.36 -0.48
CA GLN A 46 29.79 16.51 0.35
C GLN A 46 30.95 17.12 -0.44
N GLU A 47 31.18 16.65 -1.66
CA GLU A 47 32.18 17.19 -2.58
C GLU A 47 31.92 18.67 -2.87
N ALA A 48 30.68 19.04 -3.23
CA ALA A 48 30.30 20.43 -3.47
C ALA A 48 30.53 21.33 -2.24
N ARG A 49 30.25 20.84 -1.03
CA ARG A 49 30.53 21.58 0.22
C ARG A 49 32.03 21.75 0.45
N ARG A 50 32.83 20.70 0.24
CA ARG A 50 34.30 20.76 0.37
C ARG A 50 34.90 21.78 -0.61
N SER A 51 34.48 21.76 -1.87
CA SER A 51 34.93 22.72 -2.88
C SER A 51 34.55 24.17 -2.55
N ALA A 52 33.34 24.40 -2.01
CA ALA A 52 32.91 25.73 -1.59
C ALA A 52 33.71 26.28 -0.38
N THR A 53 34.08 25.41 0.56
CA THR A 53 34.91 25.80 1.73
C THR A 53 36.35 26.11 1.33
N SER A 54 36.93 25.39 0.37
CA SER A 54 38.29 25.67 -0.13
C SER A 54 38.41 27.01 -0.87
N SER A 55 37.33 27.53 -1.44
CA SER A 55 37.31 28.84 -2.12
C SER A 55 37.20 30.06 -1.18
N THR A 56 36.89 29.85 0.11
CA THR A 56 36.74 30.97 1.09
C THR A 56 37.99 31.22 1.94
N THR A 57 38.98 30.32 1.93
CA THR A 57 40.26 30.50 2.63
C THR A 57 41.34 30.96 1.66
N GLY A 58 41.24 32.21 1.21
CA GLY A 58 42.37 32.91 0.62
C GLY A 58 43.35 33.31 1.71
N THR A 59 44.38 32.49 1.94
CA THR A 59 45.80 32.80 2.28
C THR A 59 46.38 31.55 3.00
N PRO A 60 47.37 30.84 2.44
CA PRO A 60 48.02 29.75 3.17
C PRO A 60 49.00 30.34 4.20
N ALA A 61 48.72 30.16 5.50
CA ALA A 61 49.73 30.30 6.53
C ALA A 61 50.59 29.02 6.55
N PRO A 62 51.92 29.09 6.38
CA PRO A 62 52.77 27.92 6.41
C PRO A 62 53.03 27.52 7.86
N GLY A 63 52.55 26.34 8.26
CA GLY A 63 52.86 25.77 9.57
C GLY A 63 51.63 25.41 10.38
N SER A 64 50.92 24.36 9.95
CA SER A 64 50.36 23.42 10.91
C SER A 64 50.36 22.05 10.28
N ASP A 65 51.07 21.12 10.92
CA ASP A 65 50.96 19.69 10.71
C ASP A 65 49.53 19.26 11.08
N ALA A 66 48.60 19.50 10.15
CA ALA A 66 47.31 18.84 10.14
C ALA A 66 47.51 17.45 9.56
N GLU A 67 48.19 16.60 10.33
CA GLU A 67 48.25 15.17 10.13
C GLU A 67 46.84 14.65 9.80
N ASN A 68 46.72 14.09 8.60
CA ASN A 68 45.84 13.00 8.19
C ASN A 68 44.80 12.53 9.25
N LYS A 69 43.81 13.36 9.55
CA LYS A 69 42.45 12.87 9.79
C LYS A 69 41.73 12.90 8.45
N ALA A 70 42.17 12.04 7.54
CA ALA A 70 41.28 11.40 6.59
C ALA A 70 40.16 10.82 7.44
N THR A 71 39.11 11.62 7.62
CA THR A 71 37.94 11.23 8.39
C THR A 71 37.41 10.05 7.61
N GLU A 72 37.58 8.83 8.15
CA GLU A 72 37.02 7.62 7.57
C GLU A 72 35.66 7.99 7.02
N GLU A 73 35.47 7.88 5.71
CA GLU A 73 34.21 8.20 5.07
C GLU A 73 33.17 7.30 5.72
N LYS A 74 32.50 7.80 6.77
CA LYS A 74 31.50 7.02 7.51
C LYS A 74 30.53 6.50 6.47
N GLN A 75 30.59 5.20 6.22
CA GLN A 75 29.73 4.55 5.24
C GLN A 75 28.30 4.97 5.58
N ILE A 76 27.64 5.62 4.64
CA ILE A 76 26.29 6.14 4.85
C ILE A 76 25.37 4.94 5.00
N GLU A 77 24.96 4.68 6.23
CA GLU A 77 24.08 3.56 6.56
C GLU A 77 22.67 3.86 6.07
N CYS A 78 22.30 3.25 4.94
CA CYS A 78 20.97 3.36 4.35
C CYS A 78 19.98 2.44 5.08
N LEU A 79 18.68 2.73 4.95
CA LEU A 79 17.63 1.87 5.50
C LEU A 79 17.66 0.49 4.87
N THR A 80 17.35 -0.55 5.64
CA THR A 80 17.03 -1.88 5.09
C THR A 80 15.58 -1.92 4.57
N PRO A 81 15.22 -2.89 3.70
CA PRO A 81 13.84 -3.04 3.25
C PRO A 81 12.82 -3.20 4.39
N GLU A 82 13.19 -3.86 5.47
CA GLU A 82 12.36 -4.06 6.66
C GLU A 82 12.19 -2.76 7.45
N GLU A 83 13.25 -1.95 7.55
CA GLU A 83 13.17 -0.62 8.18
C GLU A 83 12.31 0.33 7.35
N GLU A 84 12.43 0.32 6.02
CA GLU A 84 11.54 1.08 5.13
C GLU A 84 10.09 0.67 5.32
N GLN A 85 9.81 -0.64 5.40
CA GLN A 85 8.45 -1.12 5.62
C GLN A 85 7.89 -0.63 6.96
N GLN A 86 8.68 -0.64 8.05
CA GLN A 86 8.25 -0.09 9.35
C GLN A 86 7.91 1.40 9.26
N VAL A 87 8.70 2.17 8.50
CA VAL A 87 8.41 3.59 8.26
C VAL A 87 7.09 3.75 7.51
N VAL A 88 6.86 2.97 6.44
CA VAL A 88 5.60 3.02 5.66
C VAL A 88 4.39 2.61 6.51
N ASP A 89 4.52 1.57 7.33
CA ASP A 89 3.44 1.10 8.21
C ASP A 89 3.08 2.17 9.26
N TYR A 90 4.08 2.83 9.84
CA TYR A 90 3.83 3.92 10.78
C TYR A 90 3.08 5.07 10.13
N TYR A 91 3.54 5.54 8.96
CA TYR A 91 2.85 6.62 8.26
C TYR A 91 1.48 6.20 7.72
N SER A 92 1.24 4.91 7.50
CA SER A 92 -0.10 4.37 7.22
C SER A 92 -1.02 4.49 8.44
N GLU A 93 -0.55 4.22 9.66
CA GLU A 93 -1.32 4.49 10.89
C GLU A 93 -1.56 6.00 11.09
N GLN A 94 -0.59 6.85 10.72
CA GLN A 94 -0.75 8.30 10.78
C GLN A 94 -1.84 8.82 9.82
N ILE A 95 -2.07 8.16 8.66
CA ILE A 95 -3.21 8.49 7.79
C ILE A 95 -4.54 8.27 8.51
N ILE A 96 -4.66 7.17 9.26
CA ILE A 96 -5.88 6.86 10.02
C ILE A 96 -6.14 7.97 11.03
N GLN A 97 -5.13 8.31 11.84
CA GLN A 97 -5.21 9.36 12.86
C GLN A 97 -5.52 10.73 12.26
N LEU A 98 -4.83 11.11 11.18
CA LEU A 98 -5.08 12.37 10.48
C LEU A 98 -6.51 12.45 9.96
N GLY A 99 -7.01 11.39 9.32
CA GLY A 99 -8.37 11.36 8.80
C GLY A 99 -9.45 11.40 9.89
N GLU A 100 -9.17 10.89 11.09
CA GLU A 100 -10.08 10.95 12.24
C GLU A 100 -10.13 12.34 12.90
N ASN A 101 -9.07 13.13 12.77
CA ASN A 101 -9.00 14.47 13.34
C ASN A 101 -9.86 15.50 12.60
N TYR A 102 -10.29 15.21 11.36
CA TYR A 102 -11.22 16.07 10.63
C TYR A 102 -12.62 16.07 11.26
N LYS A 103 -13.37 17.16 11.04
CA LYS A 103 -14.74 17.33 11.55
C LYS A 103 -15.69 17.68 10.39
N PRO A 104 -16.58 16.76 9.96
CA PRO A 104 -16.70 15.36 10.42
C PRO A 104 -15.47 14.52 10.01
N PRO A 105 -15.22 13.37 10.67
CA PRO A 105 -14.13 12.46 10.30
C PRO A 105 -14.21 12.02 8.86
N LEU A 106 -13.06 11.85 8.21
CA LEU A 106 -13.02 11.35 6.84
C LEU A 106 -13.59 9.93 6.78
N PRO A 107 -14.40 9.61 5.74
CA PRO A 107 -14.96 8.28 5.57
C PRO A 107 -13.88 7.19 5.62
N THR A 108 -14.22 6.02 6.18
CA THR A 108 -13.29 4.89 6.27
C THR A 108 -12.75 4.48 4.90
N ILE A 109 -13.57 4.57 3.85
CA ILE A 109 -13.14 4.24 2.48
C ILE A 109 -12.02 5.17 2.00
N VAL A 110 -12.17 6.48 2.19
CA VAL A 110 -11.18 7.50 1.83
C VAL A 110 -9.84 7.24 2.52
N ARG A 111 -9.88 6.96 3.83
CA ARG A 111 -8.68 6.63 4.60
C ARG A 111 -8.02 5.34 4.11
N ALA A 112 -8.80 4.30 3.82
CA ALA A 112 -8.29 3.06 3.28
C ALA A 112 -7.64 3.26 1.89
N THR A 113 -8.30 3.99 0.99
CA THR A 113 -7.77 4.34 -0.34
C THR A 113 -6.43 5.08 -0.23
N ALA A 114 -6.35 6.08 0.66
CA ALA A 114 -5.13 6.83 0.92
C ALA A 114 -3.98 5.94 1.41
N ILE A 115 -4.25 4.99 2.31
CA ILE A 115 -3.25 4.02 2.78
C ILE A 115 -2.78 3.16 1.61
N GLN A 116 -3.69 2.67 0.77
CA GLN A 116 -3.29 1.88 -0.40
C GLN A 116 -2.47 2.70 -1.40
N TYR A 117 -2.77 3.98 -1.59
CA TYR A 117 -1.94 4.88 -2.39
C TYR A 117 -0.53 5.02 -1.80
N LEU A 118 -0.42 5.26 -0.49
CA LEU A 118 0.87 5.37 0.18
C LEU A 118 1.68 4.07 0.05
N ARG A 119 1.06 2.92 0.31
CA ARG A 119 1.73 1.62 0.24
C ARG A 119 2.18 1.27 -1.18
N ARG A 120 1.31 1.49 -2.19
CA ARG A 120 1.64 1.30 -3.60
C ARG A 120 2.77 2.23 -4.06
N PHE A 121 2.74 3.48 -3.62
CA PHE A 121 3.80 4.46 -3.91
C PHE A 121 5.18 3.94 -3.45
N TYR A 122 5.27 3.38 -2.24
CA TYR A 122 6.53 2.86 -1.69
C TYR A 122 6.90 1.44 -2.14
N LEU A 123 6.16 0.84 -3.09
CA LEU A 123 6.67 -0.36 -3.77
C LEU A 123 7.70 -0.01 -4.85
N THR A 124 7.58 1.16 -5.49
CA THR A 124 8.47 1.63 -6.55
C THR A 124 9.31 2.84 -6.15
N ASN A 125 9.12 3.35 -4.94
CA ASN A 125 9.87 4.47 -4.38
C ASN A 125 10.34 4.12 -2.97
N SER A 126 11.40 4.79 -2.49
CA SER A 126 11.92 4.60 -1.14
C SER A 126 11.65 5.83 -0.27
N PRO A 127 11.37 5.65 1.04
CA PRO A 127 11.33 6.73 2.03
C PRO A 127 12.61 7.58 2.06
N MET A 128 13.76 7.01 1.70
CA MET A 128 15.05 7.72 1.60
C MET A 128 15.07 8.73 0.45
N THR A 129 14.25 8.51 -0.59
CA THR A 129 14.12 9.43 -1.73
C THR A 129 13.01 10.45 -1.51
N TYR A 130 11.83 9.99 -1.10
CA TYR A 130 10.66 10.82 -0.84
C TYR A 130 10.17 10.57 0.57
N HIS A 131 10.22 11.58 1.43
CA HIS A 131 9.89 11.39 2.83
C HIS A 131 8.37 11.25 3.01
N PRO A 132 7.86 10.26 3.77
CA PRO A 132 6.42 10.03 3.92
C PRO A 132 5.63 11.20 4.48
N LYS A 133 6.24 12.04 5.33
CA LYS A 133 5.62 13.29 5.81
C LYS A 133 5.13 14.22 4.68
N GLN A 134 5.77 14.20 3.51
CA GLN A 134 5.36 14.98 2.33
C GLN A 134 4.36 14.23 1.46
N ILE A 135 4.51 12.91 1.33
CA ILE A 135 3.67 12.08 0.45
C ILE A 135 2.31 11.77 1.08
N MET A 136 2.27 11.56 2.39
CA MET A 136 1.08 11.10 3.12
C MET A 136 -0.11 12.09 3.03
N PRO A 137 0.05 13.41 3.28
CA PRO A 137 -1.07 14.35 3.12
C PRO A 137 -1.56 14.42 1.67
N CYS A 138 -0.65 14.33 0.70
CA CYS A 138 -0.98 14.31 -0.72
C CYS A 138 -1.80 13.06 -1.09
N ALA A 139 -1.38 11.88 -0.64
CA ALA A 139 -2.11 10.62 -0.87
C ALA A 139 -3.52 10.66 -0.27
N LEU A 140 -3.67 11.25 0.93
CA LEU A 140 -4.98 11.42 1.57
C LEU A 140 -5.87 12.43 0.81
N PHE A 141 -5.32 13.56 0.39
CA PHE A 141 -6.06 14.53 -0.42
C PHE A 141 -6.42 14.00 -1.80
N LEU A 142 -5.56 13.18 -2.42
CA LEU A 142 -5.87 12.52 -3.68
C LEU A 142 -7.02 11.52 -3.50
N ALA A 143 -7.04 10.77 -2.40
CA ALA A 143 -8.11 9.82 -2.10
C ALA A 143 -9.49 10.49 -1.94
N THR A 144 -9.55 11.70 -1.35
CA THR A 144 -10.84 12.43 -1.27
C THR A 144 -11.40 12.72 -2.65
N LYS A 145 -10.55 13.09 -3.62
CA LYS A 145 -10.94 13.30 -5.01
C LYS A 145 -11.43 12.01 -5.67
N THR A 146 -10.71 10.91 -5.52
CA THR A 146 -11.01 9.66 -6.23
C THR A 146 -12.23 8.94 -5.67
N ASP A 147 -12.50 9.09 -4.38
CA ASP A 147 -13.69 8.51 -3.72
C ASP A 147 -14.89 9.48 -3.71
N ASN A 148 -14.85 10.55 -4.50
CA ASN A 148 -15.92 11.55 -4.63
C ASN A 148 -16.32 12.20 -3.28
N TYR A 149 -15.39 12.33 -2.35
CA TYR A 149 -15.57 13.06 -1.11
C TYR A 149 -15.04 14.49 -1.28
N TYR A 150 -15.94 15.45 -1.50
CA TYR A 150 -15.52 16.83 -1.69
C TYR A 150 -14.98 17.45 -0.40
N LEU A 151 -13.72 17.90 -0.47
CA LEU A 151 -13.07 18.70 0.56
C LEU A 151 -12.11 19.66 -0.14
N SER A 152 -12.26 20.96 0.07
CA SER A 152 -11.40 21.94 -0.59
C SER A 152 -9.95 21.83 -0.10
N LEU A 153 -8.98 22.14 -0.96
CA LEU A 153 -7.56 22.07 -0.60
C LEU A 153 -7.22 22.96 0.60
N ARG A 154 -7.84 24.14 0.71
CA ARG A 154 -7.62 25.07 1.84
C ARG A 154 -8.10 24.46 3.16
N GLN A 155 -9.33 23.97 3.20
CA GLN A 155 -9.89 23.29 4.37
C GLN A 155 -9.11 22.02 4.72
N PHE A 156 -8.64 21.28 3.71
CA PHE A 156 -7.80 20.11 3.95
C PHE A 156 -6.48 20.52 4.61
N ALA A 157 -5.79 21.54 4.09
CA ALA A 157 -4.51 22.00 4.61
C ALA A 157 -4.57 22.49 6.06
N GLU A 158 -5.68 23.13 6.47
CA GLU A 158 -5.92 23.55 7.86
C GLU A 158 -5.90 22.38 8.86
N GLY A 159 -6.30 21.18 8.42
CA GLY A 159 -6.29 19.97 9.24
C GLY A 159 -4.94 19.25 9.31
N VAL A 160 -3.96 19.61 8.46
CA VAL A 160 -2.66 18.94 8.40
C VAL A 160 -1.69 19.54 9.43
N PRO A 161 -1.14 18.75 10.37
CA PRO A 161 -0.20 19.26 11.35
C PRO A 161 1.11 19.79 10.74
N GLY A 162 1.73 20.78 11.40
CA GLY A 162 3.11 21.18 11.12
C GLY A 162 3.31 22.24 10.03
N GLN A 163 2.38 23.20 9.91
CA GLN A 163 2.45 24.34 8.96
C GLN A 163 2.63 23.91 7.49
N THR A 164 1.99 22.81 7.09
CA THR A 164 2.03 22.35 5.69
C THR A 164 1.12 23.24 4.85
N SER A 165 1.67 23.91 3.83
CA SER A 165 0.86 24.77 2.95
C SER A 165 0.05 23.96 1.95
N ALA A 166 -0.99 24.57 1.37
CA ALA A 166 -1.75 23.98 0.28
C ALA A 166 -0.86 23.55 -0.90
N ASP A 167 0.18 24.35 -1.21
CA ASP A 167 1.12 24.07 -2.29
C ASP A 167 2.02 22.87 -1.98
N ASP A 168 2.43 22.68 -0.73
CA ASP A 168 3.21 21.53 -0.30
C ASP A 168 2.43 20.21 -0.48
N ILE A 169 1.12 20.24 -0.25
CA ILE A 169 0.24 19.07 -0.37
C ILE A 169 0.08 18.64 -1.82
N ILE A 170 -0.03 19.59 -2.76
CA ILE A 170 -0.20 19.28 -4.19
C ILE A 170 1.12 19.16 -4.95
N ALA A 171 2.25 19.59 -4.37
CA ALA A 171 3.56 19.48 -5.00
C ALA A 171 3.90 18.04 -5.45
N PRO A 172 3.74 16.99 -4.61
CA PRO A 172 3.99 15.62 -5.03
C PRO A 172 2.81 14.95 -5.77
N GLU A 173 1.69 15.64 -6.05
CA GLU A 173 0.47 15.01 -6.58
C GLU A 173 0.73 14.23 -7.88
N PHE A 174 1.38 14.85 -8.86
CA PHE A 174 1.68 14.18 -10.13
C PHE A 174 2.66 13.01 -9.94
N LEU A 175 3.64 13.15 -9.06
CA LEU A 175 4.60 12.08 -8.72
C LEU A 175 3.87 10.88 -8.09
N VAL A 176 2.91 11.14 -7.20
CA VAL A 176 2.06 10.09 -6.61
C VAL A 176 1.24 9.41 -7.70
N MET A 177 0.55 10.17 -8.55
CA MET A 177 -0.25 9.63 -9.66
C MET A 177 0.57 8.75 -10.61
N GLN A 178 1.77 9.19 -10.98
CA GLN A 178 2.71 8.41 -11.81
C GLN A 178 3.12 7.09 -11.14
N SER A 179 3.47 7.14 -9.85
CA SER A 179 3.86 5.95 -9.09
C SER A 179 2.70 4.97 -8.92
N LEU A 180 1.47 5.47 -8.84
CA LEU A 180 0.25 4.66 -8.87
C LEU A 180 -0.13 4.16 -10.27
N ARG A 181 0.69 4.44 -11.29
CA ARG A 181 0.43 4.11 -12.70
C ARG A 181 -0.94 4.62 -13.18
N PHE A 182 -1.41 5.74 -12.61
CA PHE A 182 -2.74 6.30 -12.85
C PHE A 182 -3.89 5.33 -12.55
N THR A 183 -3.68 4.34 -11.67
CA THR A 183 -4.68 3.35 -11.30
C THR A 183 -5.29 3.65 -9.93
N PHE A 184 -6.33 4.47 -9.95
CA PHE A 184 -7.00 5.00 -8.77
C PHE A 184 -8.11 4.08 -8.21
N ASP A 185 -8.62 3.13 -8.99
CA ASP A 185 -9.61 2.16 -8.49
C ASP A 185 -8.97 1.22 -7.46
N VAL A 186 -9.47 1.29 -6.22
CA VAL A 186 -9.10 0.41 -5.12
C VAL A 186 -10.34 -0.33 -4.64
N ARG A 187 -10.32 -1.66 -4.75
CA ARG A 187 -11.39 -2.54 -4.29
C ARG A 187 -11.18 -2.86 -2.82
N HIS A 188 -12.11 -2.40 -1.99
CA HIS A 188 -12.06 -2.60 -0.54
C HIS A 188 -12.96 -3.75 -0.06
N PRO A 189 -12.58 -4.42 1.05
CA PRO A 189 -13.32 -5.56 1.62
C PRO A 189 -14.64 -5.15 2.31
N PHE A 190 -14.86 -3.86 2.60
CA PHE A 190 -15.99 -3.40 3.41
C PHE A 190 -17.35 -3.74 2.79
N ARG A 191 -17.52 -3.54 1.48
CA ARG A 191 -18.81 -3.79 0.82
C ARG A 191 -19.14 -5.29 0.77
N GLY A 192 -18.12 -6.13 0.58
CA GLY A 192 -18.28 -7.59 0.62
C GLY A 192 -18.77 -8.07 1.98
N LEU A 193 -18.21 -7.51 3.06
CA LEU A 193 -18.69 -7.76 4.42
C LEU A 193 -20.16 -7.39 4.58
N GLU A 194 -20.58 -6.18 4.17
CA GLU A 194 -22.00 -5.78 4.31
C GLU A 194 -22.93 -6.75 3.56
N GLY A 195 -22.54 -7.20 2.36
CA GLY A 195 -23.30 -8.21 1.61
C GLY A 195 -23.41 -9.56 2.33
N GLY A 196 -22.30 -10.08 2.88
CA GLY A 196 -22.30 -11.32 3.65
C GLY A 196 -23.15 -11.23 4.92
N ILE A 197 -23.12 -10.10 5.63
CA ILE A 197 -23.94 -9.88 6.82
C ILE A 197 -25.43 -9.77 6.47
N MET A 198 -25.78 -9.11 5.37
CA MET A 198 -27.16 -9.05 4.88
C MET A 198 -27.70 -10.46 4.59
N GLU A 199 -26.89 -11.30 3.95
CA GLU A 199 -27.26 -12.68 3.66
C GLU A 199 -27.45 -13.53 4.93
N LEU A 200 -26.54 -13.43 5.90
CA LEU A 200 -26.68 -14.14 7.18
C LEU A 200 -27.94 -13.70 7.95
N ARG A 201 -28.30 -12.42 7.90
CA ARG A 201 -29.55 -11.91 8.48
C ARG A 201 -30.77 -12.41 7.73
N ALA A 202 -30.73 -12.51 6.41
CA ALA A 202 -31.81 -13.09 5.62
C ALA A 202 -32.00 -14.59 5.98
N ILE A 203 -30.90 -15.34 6.12
CA ILE A 203 -30.94 -16.75 6.57
C ILE A 203 -31.55 -16.86 7.97
N SER A 204 -31.16 -16.00 8.92
CA SER A 204 -31.71 -16.04 10.30
C SER A 204 -33.22 -15.79 10.34
N GLN A 205 -33.74 -15.02 9.38
CA GLN A 205 -35.16 -14.72 9.20
C GLN A 205 -35.91 -15.79 8.38
N GLY A 206 -35.24 -16.79 7.82
CA GLY A 206 -35.84 -17.81 6.95
C GLY A 206 -36.05 -17.35 5.50
N GLN A 207 -35.42 -16.24 5.10
CA GLN A 207 -35.47 -15.69 3.74
C GLN A 207 -34.19 -16.04 2.93
N GLY A 208 -33.29 -16.83 3.50
CA GLY A 208 -32.03 -17.21 2.87
C GLY A 208 -32.24 -18.22 1.75
N GLN A 209 -31.77 -17.89 0.54
CA GLN A 209 -31.83 -18.79 -0.61
C GLN A 209 -30.53 -19.62 -0.69
N PRO A 210 -30.62 -20.95 -0.81
CA PRO A 210 -29.45 -21.79 -1.08
C PRO A 210 -28.76 -21.39 -2.39
N ALA A 211 -27.45 -21.60 -2.46
CA ALA A 211 -26.72 -21.40 -3.71
C ALA A 211 -27.34 -22.24 -4.84
N PRO A 212 -27.37 -21.76 -6.11
CA PRO A 212 -28.05 -22.45 -7.21
C PRO A 212 -27.66 -23.93 -7.39
N HIS A 213 -26.41 -24.29 -7.06
CA HIS A 213 -25.90 -25.65 -7.17
C HIS A 213 -26.18 -26.53 -5.93
N LEU A 214 -26.76 -25.98 -4.86
CA LEU A 214 -27.15 -26.67 -3.62
C LEU A 214 -28.67 -26.70 -3.39
N GLN A 215 -29.47 -26.07 -4.26
CA GLN A 215 -30.93 -25.99 -4.13
C GLN A 215 -31.63 -27.35 -4.08
N GLN A 216 -31.01 -28.40 -4.65
CA GLN A 216 -31.57 -29.76 -4.63
C GLN A 216 -31.36 -30.47 -3.29
N SER A 217 -30.40 -30.03 -2.47
CA SER A 217 -30.00 -30.70 -1.23
C SER A 217 -30.26 -29.87 0.04
N GLN A 218 -30.58 -28.57 -0.10
CA GLN A 218 -30.79 -27.67 1.02
C GLN A 218 -32.04 -26.82 0.81
N THR A 219 -32.83 -26.66 1.87
CA THR A 219 -33.96 -25.72 1.91
C THR A 219 -33.62 -24.46 2.73
N PRO A 220 -34.34 -23.34 2.55
CA PRO A 220 -34.19 -22.16 3.40
C PRO A 220 -34.35 -22.47 4.91
N GLU A 221 -35.28 -23.36 5.25
CA GLU A 221 -35.53 -23.82 6.61
C GLU A 221 -34.35 -24.63 7.16
N ASP A 222 -33.70 -25.44 6.34
CA ASP A 222 -32.49 -26.18 6.74
C ASP A 222 -31.34 -25.23 7.02
N LEU A 223 -31.10 -24.23 6.15
CA LEU A 223 -30.09 -23.19 6.38
C LEU A 223 -30.33 -22.44 7.68
N ARG A 224 -31.59 -22.04 7.94
CA ARG A 224 -31.98 -21.40 9.19
C ARG A 224 -31.74 -22.30 10.39
N ARG A 225 -32.15 -23.57 10.32
CA ARG A 225 -31.97 -24.54 11.40
C ARG A 225 -30.49 -24.75 11.72
N THR A 226 -29.66 -24.94 10.70
CA THR A 226 -28.20 -25.07 10.85
C THR A 226 -27.59 -23.82 11.46
N LEU A 227 -27.95 -22.62 10.99
CA LEU A 227 -27.47 -21.35 11.55
C LEU A 227 -27.80 -21.24 13.05
N LEU A 228 -29.04 -21.53 13.44
CA LEU A 228 -29.47 -21.45 14.85
C LEU A 228 -28.84 -22.52 15.76
N SER A 229 -28.38 -23.63 15.16
CA SER A 229 -27.67 -24.71 15.87
C SER A 229 -26.17 -24.46 16.07
N LEU A 230 -25.60 -23.41 15.44
CA LEU A 230 -24.17 -23.11 15.58
C LEU A 230 -23.80 -22.84 17.04
N SER A 231 -22.68 -23.44 17.49
CA SER A 231 -22.20 -23.30 18.86
C SER A 231 -22.03 -21.82 19.28
N PRO A 232 -22.56 -21.40 20.45
CA PRO A 232 -23.28 -22.20 21.44
C PRO A 232 -24.67 -22.66 20.95
N SER A 233 -24.88 -23.98 20.97
CA SER A 233 -26.04 -24.65 20.37
C SER A 233 -27.30 -24.43 21.22
N SER A 234 -28.05 -23.35 20.93
CA SER A 234 -29.47 -23.11 21.26
C SER A 234 -29.81 -21.61 21.08
N ALA A 235 -29.42 -21.00 19.96
CA ALA A 235 -29.70 -19.59 19.73
C ALA A 235 -31.14 -19.37 19.24
N THR A 236 -31.82 -18.35 19.76
CA THR A 236 -33.04 -17.81 19.14
C THR A 236 -32.65 -16.90 17.96
N ALA A 237 -33.60 -16.53 17.10
CA ALA A 237 -33.32 -15.60 16.01
C ALA A 237 -32.76 -14.25 16.51
N ASN A 238 -33.24 -13.77 17.66
CA ASN A 238 -32.76 -12.53 18.26
C ASN A 238 -31.32 -12.65 18.77
N THR A 239 -31.02 -13.72 19.53
CA THR A 239 -29.64 -13.92 20.02
C THR A 239 -28.65 -14.19 18.88
N MET A 240 -29.11 -14.80 17.79
CA MET A 240 -28.32 -14.96 16.57
C MET A 240 -28.06 -13.62 15.85
N ASN A 241 -29.06 -12.74 15.74
CA ASN A 241 -28.85 -11.40 15.17
C ASN A 241 -27.87 -10.56 15.99
N ASP A 242 -27.89 -10.68 17.32
CA ASP A 242 -26.91 -10.03 18.19
C ASP A 242 -25.50 -10.61 17.96
N ARG A 243 -25.37 -11.93 17.80
CA ARG A 243 -24.10 -12.59 17.45
C ARG A 243 -23.57 -12.11 16.09
N ILE A 244 -24.42 -12.08 15.06
CA ILE A 244 -24.08 -11.56 13.73
C ILE A 244 -23.61 -10.11 13.84
N SER A 245 -24.27 -9.28 14.65
CA SER A 245 -23.91 -7.87 14.82
C SER A 245 -22.58 -7.68 15.56
N ARG A 246 -22.29 -8.50 16.57
CA ARG A 246 -20.95 -8.52 17.21
C ARG A 246 -19.87 -8.96 16.24
N ALA A 247 -20.09 -10.04 15.49
CA ALA A 247 -19.16 -10.53 14.49
C ALA A 247 -18.90 -9.50 13.39
N HIS A 248 -19.94 -8.81 12.90
CA HIS A 248 -19.85 -7.69 11.97
C HIS A 248 -18.96 -6.56 12.52
N HIS A 249 -19.22 -6.12 13.76
CA HIS A 249 -18.43 -5.08 14.40
C HIS A 249 -16.96 -5.46 14.51
N SER A 250 -16.65 -6.61 15.12
CA SER A 250 -15.27 -7.10 15.28
C SER A 250 -14.54 -7.24 13.93
N THR A 251 -15.22 -7.77 12.90
CA THR A 251 -14.67 -7.88 11.55
C THR A 251 -14.36 -6.52 10.96
N ARG A 252 -15.29 -5.57 11.09
CA ARG A 252 -15.09 -4.20 10.60
C ARG A 252 -13.91 -3.51 11.27
N GLU A 253 -13.68 -3.74 12.56
CA GLU A 253 -12.51 -3.19 13.26
C GLU A 253 -11.19 -3.81 12.76
N ILE A 254 -11.15 -5.14 12.53
CA ILE A 254 -9.99 -5.80 11.89
C ILE A 254 -9.72 -5.22 10.50
N LEU A 255 -10.77 -5.00 9.71
CA LEU A 255 -10.65 -4.44 8.35
C LEU A 255 -10.22 -2.98 8.32
N LYS A 256 -10.58 -2.18 9.35
CA LYS A 256 -10.15 -0.78 9.49
C LYS A 256 -8.69 -0.67 9.93
N ALA A 257 -8.19 -1.64 10.68
CA ALA A 257 -6.83 -1.65 11.23
C ALA A 257 -5.93 -2.64 10.48
N ALA A 258 -5.88 -3.90 10.89
CA ALA A 258 -4.93 -4.90 10.41
C ALA A 258 -4.89 -5.05 8.88
N ALA A 259 -6.04 -5.04 8.21
CA ALA A 259 -6.09 -5.19 6.75
C ALA A 259 -5.46 -4.01 6.00
N GLN A 260 -5.39 -2.82 6.62
CA GLN A 260 -4.83 -1.62 5.99
C GLN A 260 -3.31 -1.55 6.15
N ILE A 261 -2.77 -2.08 7.24
CA ILE A 261 -1.33 -1.96 7.58
C ILE A 261 -0.54 -3.21 7.18
N THR A 262 -1.18 -4.37 7.06
CA THR A 262 -0.54 -5.57 6.52
C THR A 262 -0.51 -5.58 5.00
N ASP A 263 0.19 -6.55 4.41
CA ASP A 263 0.23 -6.75 2.96
C ASP A 263 -1.01 -7.45 2.39
N ALA A 264 -2.11 -7.48 3.14
CA ALA A 264 -3.32 -8.20 2.76
C ALA A 264 -3.84 -7.81 1.36
N TYR A 265 -3.84 -6.51 1.01
CA TYR A 265 -4.30 -6.00 -0.29
C TYR A 265 -3.41 -6.40 -1.47
N PHE A 266 -2.14 -6.71 -1.21
CA PHE A 266 -1.19 -7.15 -2.22
C PHE A 266 -1.25 -8.66 -2.45
N LEU A 267 -1.68 -9.43 -1.46
CA LEU A 267 -1.59 -10.89 -1.48
C LEU A 267 -2.95 -11.57 -1.67
N TYR A 268 -4.04 -10.90 -1.28
CA TYR A 268 -5.38 -11.49 -1.23
C TYR A 268 -6.42 -10.59 -1.89
N THR A 269 -7.48 -11.22 -2.39
CA THR A 269 -8.64 -10.52 -2.94
C THR A 269 -9.48 -9.88 -1.83
N PRO A 270 -10.27 -8.83 -2.11
CA PRO A 270 -11.13 -8.21 -1.10
C PRO A 270 -12.09 -9.21 -0.44
N SER A 271 -12.60 -10.19 -1.19
CA SER A 271 -13.45 -11.26 -0.65
C SER A 271 -12.70 -12.14 0.34
N GLN A 272 -11.49 -12.58 -0.01
CA GLN A 272 -10.63 -13.34 0.89
C GLN A 272 -10.28 -12.54 2.16
N ILE A 273 -9.99 -11.24 2.04
CA ILE A 273 -9.62 -10.40 3.19
C ILE A 273 -10.78 -10.30 4.18
N TRP A 274 -12.01 -10.00 3.73
CA TRP A 274 -13.14 -9.90 4.67
C TRP A 274 -13.54 -11.25 5.25
N LEU A 275 -13.50 -12.33 4.47
CA LEU A 275 -13.78 -13.69 4.96
C LEU A 275 -12.75 -14.12 6.02
N SER A 276 -11.48 -13.76 5.83
CA SER A 276 -10.41 -14.07 6.78
C SER A 276 -10.53 -13.26 8.07
N ALA A 277 -10.93 -11.99 7.98
CA ALA A 277 -11.26 -11.18 9.14
C ALA A 277 -12.52 -11.71 9.85
N PHE A 278 -13.50 -12.20 9.10
CA PHE A 278 -14.74 -12.79 9.65
C PHE A 278 -14.47 -14.11 10.37
N LEU A 279 -13.57 -14.95 9.84
CA LEU A 279 -13.08 -16.16 10.51
C LEU A 279 -12.40 -15.85 11.86
N LEU A 280 -11.66 -14.74 11.95
CA LEU A 280 -11.05 -14.30 13.22
C LEU A 280 -12.11 -13.79 14.21
N ALA A 281 -13.18 -13.16 13.73
CA ALA A 281 -14.23 -12.60 14.58
C ALA A 281 -15.21 -13.68 15.10
N ASP A 282 -15.64 -14.59 14.24
CA ASP A 282 -16.56 -15.69 14.57
C ASP A 282 -16.38 -16.86 13.60
N ARG A 283 -15.48 -17.78 13.96
CA ARG A 283 -15.11 -18.91 13.11
C ARG A 283 -16.30 -19.81 12.72
N PRO A 284 -17.16 -20.28 13.65
CA PRO A 284 -18.31 -21.10 13.26
C PRO A 284 -19.26 -20.41 12.29
N LEU A 285 -19.51 -19.10 12.47
CA LEU A 285 -20.38 -18.34 11.59
C LEU A 285 -19.78 -18.15 10.19
N ALA A 286 -18.46 -17.92 10.12
CA ALA A 286 -17.74 -17.81 8.86
C ALA A 286 -17.64 -19.13 8.10
N GLU A 287 -17.38 -20.24 8.79
CA GLU A 287 -17.37 -21.58 8.21
C GLU A 287 -18.77 -21.95 7.70
N PHE A 288 -19.82 -21.70 8.48
CA PHE A 288 -21.21 -21.85 8.02
C PHE A 288 -21.48 -21.03 6.74
N TYR A 289 -21.06 -19.76 6.71
CA TYR A 289 -21.25 -18.93 5.52
C TYR A 289 -20.57 -19.54 4.29
N LEU A 290 -19.33 -20.03 4.43
CA LEU A 290 -18.63 -20.70 3.34
C LEU A 290 -19.35 -22.00 2.91
N ASP A 291 -19.91 -22.76 3.84
CA ASP A 291 -20.68 -23.97 3.56
C ASP A 291 -21.91 -23.69 2.71
N THR A 292 -22.58 -22.55 2.92
CA THR A 292 -23.72 -22.14 2.09
C THR A 292 -23.34 -21.85 0.63
N LYS A 293 -22.05 -21.60 0.36
CA LYS A 293 -21.54 -21.22 -0.97
C LYS A 293 -20.80 -22.34 -1.68
N LEU A 294 -20.12 -23.20 -0.94
CA LEU A 294 -19.22 -24.22 -1.49
C LEU A 294 -19.65 -25.65 -1.10
N GLY A 295 -20.70 -25.80 -0.30
CA GLY A 295 -21.10 -27.05 0.33
C GLY A 295 -20.34 -27.31 1.64
N GLY A 296 -20.94 -28.10 2.53
CA GLY A 296 -20.37 -28.45 3.83
C GLY A 296 -19.23 -29.48 3.76
N PRO A 297 -18.49 -29.69 4.86
CA PRO A 297 -17.48 -30.74 4.97
C PRO A 297 -18.11 -32.14 4.78
N ILE A 298 -17.47 -32.99 3.98
CA ILE A 298 -17.94 -34.33 3.60
C ILE A 298 -17.77 -35.28 4.79
N ILE A 299 -18.86 -35.91 5.27
CA ILE A 299 -18.83 -36.79 6.46
C ILE A 299 -18.60 -38.28 6.11
N SER A 300 -18.80 -38.73 4.85
CA SER A 300 -18.63 -40.15 4.48
C SER A 300 -18.13 -40.37 3.06
N SER A 301 -17.29 -41.41 2.92
CA SER A 301 -16.48 -41.83 1.79
C SER A 301 -17.24 -42.52 0.65
N THR A 302 -16.91 -42.17 -0.60
CA THR A 302 -16.50 -43.05 -1.73
C THR A 302 -16.60 -42.23 -3.03
N ASN A 303 -15.47 -42.06 -3.75
CA ASN A 303 -15.37 -41.41 -5.08
C ASN A 303 -15.55 -39.88 -5.16
N GLN A 304 -14.96 -39.08 -4.25
CA GLN A 304 -15.13 -37.62 -4.26
C GLN A 304 -13.84 -36.78 -4.25
N ASP A 305 -12.65 -37.38 -4.31
CA ASP A 305 -11.41 -36.66 -4.64
C ASP A 305 -11.47 -35.98 -6.03
N GLN A 306 -12.49 -36.28 -6.82
CA GLN A 306 -12.81 -35.65 -8.10
C GLN A 306 -13.86 -34.53 -8.02
N ASN A 307 -14.44 -34.19 -6.86
CA ASN A 307 -15.40 -33.09 -6.77
C ASN A 307 -14.67 -31.72 -6.81
N PRO A 308 -14.84 -30.93 -7.89
CA PRO A 308 -14.11 -29.67 -8.07
C PRO A 308 -14.40 -28.65 -6.96
N LEU A 309 -15.58 -28.69 -6.34
CA LEU A 309 -15.95 -27.77 -5.25
C LEU A 309 -15.21 -28.10 -3.95
N TYR A 310 -14.98 -29.38 -3.67
CA TYR A 310 -14.21 -29.80 -2.50
C TYR A 310 -12.74 -29.36 -2.61
N ALA A 311 -12.10 -29.60 -3.76
CA ALA A 311 -10.74 -29.14 -4.02
C ALA A 311 -10.63 -27.62 -3.91
N LEU A 312 -11.60 -26.88 -4.46
CA LEU A 312 -11.67 -25.43 -4.36
C LEU A 312 -11.81 -24.96 -2.90
N ARG A 313 -12.69 -25.60 -2.12
CA ARG A 313 -12.91 -25.31 -0.71
C ARG A 313 -11.64 -25.51 0.11
N THR A 314 -10.97 -26.65 -0.03
CA THR A 314 -9.72 -26.94 0.70
C THR A 314 -8.66 -25.89 0.41
N LYS A 315 -8.49 -25.52 -0.86
CA LYS A 315 -7.57 -24.46 -1.27
C LYS A 315 -7.97 -23.09 -0.71
N LEU A 316 -9.27 -22.77 -0.74
CA LEU A 316 -9.77 -21.52 -0.19
C LEU A 316 -9.53 -21.44 1.32
N LEU A 317 -9.86 -22.48 2.09
CA LEU A 317 -9.64 -22.51 3.54
C LEU A 317 -8.16 -22.34 3.91
N SER A 318 -7.25 -22.97 3.16
CA SER A 318 -5.81 -22.73 3.32
C SER A 318 -5.45 -21.27 3.06
N THR A 319 -5.97 -20.68 1.97
CA THR A 319 -5.75 -19.27 1.63
C THR A 319 -6.28 -18.32 2.72
N LEU A 320 -7.49 -18.58 3.23
CA LEU A 320 -8.11 -17.79 4.28
C LEU A 320 -7.34 -17.92 5.60
N THR A 321 -6.86 -19.12 5.94
CA THR A 321 -6.06 -19.35 7.15
C THR A 321 -4.75 -18.54 7.10
N ASN A 322 -4.07 -18.53 5.96
CA ASN A 322 -2.85 -17.74 5.78
C ASN A 322 -3.12 -16.23 5.89
N CYS A 323 -4.22 -15.76 5.29
CA CYS A 323 -4.64 -14.36 5.41
C CYS A 323 -5.03 -13.99 6.84
N SER A 324 -5.77 -14.86 7.55
CA SER A 324 -6.11 -14.67 8.97
C SER A 324 -4.85 -14.59 9.84
N ALA A 325 -3.85 -15.45 9.61
CA ALA A 325 -2.58 -15.38 10.33
C ALA A 325 -1.84 -14.06 10.08
N LEU A 326 -1.82 -13.58 8.83
CA LEU A 326 -1.26 -12.28 8.47
C LEU A 326 -1.98 -11.13 9.20
N LEU A 327 -3.32 -11.13 9.20
CA LEU A 327 -4.12 -10.11 9.88
C LEU A 327 -3.92 -10.15 11.40
N GLN A 328 -3.82 -11.34 12.00
CA GLN A 328 -3.66 -11.52 13.44
C GLN A 328 -2.24 -11.16 13.93
N ALA A 329 -1.23 -11.27 13.06
CA ALA A 329 0.14 -10.88 13.39
C ALA A 329 0.31 -9.35 13.56
N TYR A 330 -0.63 -8.55 13.04
CA TYR A 330 -0.58 -7.11 13.18
C TYR A 330 -0.76 -6.66 14.64
N LYS A 331 0.13 -5.76 15.08
CA LYS A 331 0.04 -5.06 16.36
C LYS A 331 0.16 -3.56 16.09
N PRO A 332 -0.73 -2.69 16.61
CA PRO A 332 -0.59 -1.24 16.45
C PRO A 332 0.71 -0.72 17.07
N PHE A 333 1.35 0.30 16.48
CA PHE A 333 2.58 0.87 17.05
C PHE A 333 2.37 1.43 18.47
N ALA A 334 1.17 1.94 18.77
CA ALA A 334 0.81 2.44 20.10
C ALA A 334 0.84 1.36 21.19
N SER A 335 0.71 0.08 20.81
CA SER A 335 0.70 -1.05 21.75
C SER A 335 2.09 -1.65 22.04
N ASP A 336 3.13 -1.22 21.31
CA ASP A 336 4.48 -1.76 21.40
C ASP A 336 5.52 -0.64 21.56
N GLU A 337 5.87 -0.35 22.82
CA GLU A 337 6.79 0.74 23.17
C GLU A 337 8.20 0.52 22.60
N ALA A 338 8.66 -0.74 22.55
CA ALA A 338 9.97 -1.08 22.03
C ALA A 338 10.04 -0.84 20.52
N ARG A 339 9.02 -1.28 19.77
CA ARG A 339 8.91 -1.02 18.33
C ARG A 339 8.82 0.48 18.03
N MET A 340 8.07 1.23 18.82
CA MET A 340 7.99 2.69 18.70
C MET A 340 9.34 3.38 18.98
N LYS A 341 10.10 2.95 19.99
CA LYS A 341 11.46 3.47 20.26
C LYS A 341 12.41 3.20 19.10
N THR A 342 12.38 1.99 18.54
CA THR A 342 13.17 1.60 17.37
C THR A 342 12.80 2.46 16.16
N LEU A 343 11.50 2.62 15.88
CA LEU A 343 11.02 3.45 14.79
C LEU A 343 11.46 4.92 14.94
N LYS A 344 11.35 5.50 16.14
CA LYS A 344 11.84 6.87 16.40
C LYS A 344 13.33 7.01 16.11
N ARG A 345 14.14 5.98 16.37
CA ARG A 345 15.57 5.94 16.01
C ARG A 345 15.76 5.85 14.49
N ILE A 346 15.00 4.98 13.82
CA ILE A 346 15.04 4.83 12.35
C ILE A 346 14.69 6.16 11.68
N VAL A 347 13.56 6.76 12.02
CA VAL A 347 13.10 8.03 11.42
C VAL A 347 13.99 9.20 11.82
N GLY A 348 14.27 9.37 13.11
CA GLY A 348 14.94 10.54 13.66
C GLY A 348 16.46 10.56 13.48
N LYS A 349 17.11 9.41 13.27
CA LYS A 349 18.56 9.33 13.04
C LYS A 349 18.87 8.79 11.66
N LYS A 350 18.48 7.55 11.36
CA LYS A 350 18.95 6.85 10.17
C LYS A 350 18.39 7.47 8.89
N LEU A 351 17.07 7.59 8.78
CA LEU A 351 16.40 8.20 7.64
C LEU A 351 16.83 9.66 7.45
N TYR A 352 16.96 10.44 8.54
CA TYR A 352 17.45 11.81 8.48
C TYR A 352 18.85 11.91 7.84
N HIS A 353 19.77 10.99 8.15
CA HIS A 353 21.12 10.99 7.61
C HIS A 353 21.25 10.39 6.20
N CYS A 354 20.33 9.50 5.80
CA CYS A 354 20.30 8.90 4.46
C CYS A 354 19.18 9.48 3.57
N GLN A 355 18.66 10.66 3.86
CA GLN A 355 17.69 11.33 2.99
C GLN A 355 18.40 11.93 1.77
N ASN A 356 17.83 11.72 0.58
CA ASN A 356 18.36 12.30 -0.65
C ASN A 356 18.24 13.84 -0.62
N PRO A 357 19.36 14.59 -0.59
CA PRO A 357 19.33 16.05 -0.47
C PRO A 357 18.72 16.74 -1.70
N GLU A 358 18.78 16.11 -2.88
CA GLU A 358 18.26 16.67 -4.13
C GLU A 358 16.72 16.55 -4.24
N LYS A 359 16.11 15.66 -3.44
CA LYS A 359 14.67 15.38 -3.44
C LYS A 359 13.98 15.74 -2.12
N ALA A 360 14.74 16.21 -1.12
CA ALA A 360 14.21 16.56 0.20
C ALA A 360 13.19 17.72 0.19
N ASN A 361 13.21 18.60 -0.82
CA ASN A 361 12.24 19.67 -0.97
C ASN A 361 11.52 19.57 -2.33
N ILE A 362 10.39 18.87 -2.35
CA ILE A 362 9.56 18.67 -3.55
C ILE A 362 8.92 20.00 -3.99
N ALA A 363 8.53 20.86 -3.04
CA ALA A 363 7.93 22.17 -3.33
C ALA A 363 8.90 23.16 -3.99
N GLY A 364 10.21 23.05 -3.68
CA GLY A 364 11.26 23.86 -4.30
C GLY A 364 11.62 23.47 -5.74
N GLN A 365 11.19 22.31 -6.24
CA GLN A 365 11.35 21.93 -7.63
C GLN A 365 10.33 22.71 -8.48
N LYS A 366 10.73 23.90 -8.95
CA LYS A 366 9.91 24.76 -9.81
C LYS A 366 9.20 23.93 -10.89
N ARG A 367 7.86 23.88 -10.83
CA ARG A 367 7.02 23.39 -11.94
C ARG A 367 7.40 24.19 -13.17
N ILE A 368 8.02 23.55 -14.16
CA ILE A 368 8.22 24.17 -15.46
C ILE A 368 6.81 24.32 -16.06
N PRO A 369 6.33 25.55 -16.34
CA PRO A 369 5.03 25.73 -16.98
C PRO A 369 4.98 24.93 -18.27
N ALA A 370 3.85 24.27 -18.57
CA ALA A 370 3.69 23.49 -19.80
C ALA A 370 4.02 24.33 -21.05
N ALA A 371 3.75 25.64 -21.01
CA ALA A 371 4.14 26.61 -22.03
C ALA A 371 5.66 26.77 -22.18
N ALA A 372 6.42 26.76 -21.09
CA ALA A 372 7.89 26.85 -21.12
C ALA A 372 8.53 25.53 -21.59
N ALA A 373 7.94 24.38 -21.26
CA ALA A 373 8.37 23.09 -21.78
C ALA A 373 8.09 22.95 -23.29
N ALA A 374 6.94 23.46 -23.76
CA ALA A 374 6.59 23.50 -25.18
C ALA A 374 7.46 24.50 -25.95
N ALA A 375 7.75 25.68 -25.39
CA ALA A 375 8.65 26.66 -25.98
C ALA A 375 10.09 26.14 -26.10
N ALA A 376 10.58 25.41 -25.10
CA ALA A 376 11.91 24.79 -25.15
C ALA A 376 11.99 23.63 -26.16
N ALA A 377 10.91 22.86 -26.34
CA ALA A 377 10.83 21.83 -27.37
C ALA A 377 10.79 22.42 -28.78
N ALA A 378 10.12 23.56 -28.96
CA ALA A 378 10.11 24.30 -30.22
C ALA A 378 11.47 24.95 -30.54
N ALA A 379 12.14 25.55 -29.54
CA ALA A 379 13.47 26.13 -29.70
C ALA A 379 14.54 25.07 -30.03
N ALA A 380 14.46 23.88 -29.43
CA ALA A 380 15.34 22.76 -29.74
C ALA A 380 15.12 22.18 -31.16
N ALA A 381 13.91 22.33 -31.72
CA ALA A 381 13.62 21.95 -33.11
C ALA A 381 14.07 23.01 -34.13
N ALA A 382 14.23 24.27 -33.71
CA ALA A 382 14.59 25.40 -34.57
C ALA A 382 16.10 25.63 -34.75
N GLY A 383 16.96 24.92 -34.01
CA GLY A 383 18.41 24.89 -34.26
C GLY A 383 19.18 26.19 -33.96
N GLU A 384 18.63 27.14 -33.19
CA GLU A 384 19.36 28.35 -32.81
C GLU A 384 20.35 28.07 -31.67
N SER A 385 21.62 27.89 -32.04
CA SER A 385 22.75 27.84 -31.12
C SER A 385 23.24 29.25 -30.78
N GLY A 386 22.92 29.73 -29.58
CA GLY A 386 23.41 31.01 -29.05
C GLY A 386 23.75 30.92 -27.56
N THR A 387 25.05 30.88 -27.28
CA THR A 387 25.78 30.88 -26.00
C THR A 387 25.07 31.40 -24.73
N SER A 388 24.77 30.46 -23.83
CA SER A 388 25.08 30.46 -22.37
C SER A 388 24.54 29.12 -21.86
N GLU A 389 25.38 28.24 -21.29
CA GLU A 389 24.91 27.00 -20.65
C GLU A 389 24.01 27.36 -19.46
N SER A 390 22.73 27.61 -19.73
CA SER A 390 21.76 27.89 -18.69
C SER A 390 21.58 26.64 -17.83
N GLU A 391 21.31 26.82 -16.54
CA GLU A 391 20.98 25.72 -15.61
C GLU A 391 19.90 24.77 -16.16
N MET A 392 19.08 25.24 -17.12
CA MET A 392 18.06 24.48 -17.82
C MET A 392 18.63 23.43 -18.78
N GLU A 393 19.75 23.69 -19.46
CA GLU A 393 20.42 22.70 -20.30
C GLU A 393 21.08 21.60 -19.45
N ARG A 394 21.61 21.97 -18.28
CA ARG A 394 22.09 21.01 -17.27
C ARG A 394 20.95 20.16 -16.70
N LEU A 395 19.79 20.75 -16.43
CA LEU A 395 18.59 20.00 -16.00
C LEU A 395 18.04 19.09 -17.10
N ALA A 396 18.08 19.51 -18.36
CA ALA A 396 17.67 18.71 -19.50
C ALA A 396 18.65 17.56 -19.78
N LYS A 397 19.96 17.81 -19.71
CA LYS A 397 21.01 16.78 -19.77
C LYS A 397 20.91 15.83 -18.57
N LYS A 398 20.68 16.33 -17.36
CA LYS A 398 20.43 15.52 -16.15
C LYS A 398 19.20 14.61 -16.33
N ARG A 399 18.09 15.14 -16.84
CA ARG A 399 16.88 14.35 -17.14
C ARG A 399 17.12 13.33 -18.26
N LYS A 400 17.87 13.67 -19.32
CA LYS A 400 18.25 12.72 -20.38
C LYS A 400 19.17 11.61 -19.86
N LEU A 401 20.09 11.93 -18.96
CA LEU A 401 20.98 10.97 -18.31
C LEU A 401 20.22 10.04 -17.36
N GLU A 402 19.26 10.59 -16.58
CA GLU A 402 18.34 9.80 -15.75
C GLU A 402 17.49 8.86 -16.63
N ARG A 403 16.95 9.36 -17.76
CA ARG A 403 16.17 8.55 -18.73
C ARG A 403 16.99 7.45 -19.42
N GLY A 404 18.28 7.69 -19.67
CA GLY A 404 19.19 6.70 -20.26
C GLY A 404 19.47 5.50 -19.34
N SER A 405 19.26 5.66 -18.03
CA SER A 405 19.37 4.59 -17.03
C SER A 405 18.04 3.85 -16.78
N GLU A 406 16.92 4.30 -17.37
CA GLU A 406 15.55 3.85 -17.06
C GLU A 406 15.01 2.71 -17.97
N THR A 407 15.84 2.07 -18.79
CA THR A 407 15.41 0.97 -19.69
C THR A 407 15.44 -0.43 -19.05
N LYS A 408 15.61 -0.53 -17.72
CA LYS A 408 15.15 -1.70 -16.96
C LYS A 408 13.81 -1.35 -16.35
N ASP A 409 12.76 -1.97 -16.89
CA ASP A 409 11.35 -1.84 -16.52
C ASP A 409 11.14 -1.27 -15.11
N LEU A 410 11.06 0.08 -15.03
CA LEU A 410 10.97 0.86 -13.79
C LEU A 410 9.80 0.40 -12.91
N PHE A 411 8.85 -0.28 -13.52
CA PHE A 411 7.60 -0.72 -12.94
C PHE A 411 7.55 -2.23 -12.68
N GLY A 412 8.52 -3.02 -13.15
CA GLY A 412 8.38 -4.48 -13.17
C GLY A 412 7.27 -4.92 -14.13
N GLY A 413 7.60 -5.87 -15.00
CA GLY A 413 6.75 -6.26 -16.12
C GLY A 413 5.39 -6.83 -15.74
N GLU A 414 4.57 -7.10 -16.76
CA GLU A 414 3.23 -7.65 -16.55
C GLU A 414 3.26 -9.06 -15.92
N LEU A 415 2.80 -9.16 -14.68
CA LEU A 415 2.75 -10.38 -13.86
C LEU A 415 1.90 -11.51 -14.46
N VAL A 416 0.94 -11.19 -15.33
CA VAL A 416 0.08 -12.19 -15.98
C VAL A 416 0.92 -13.15 -16.84
N THR A 417 1.96 -12.64 -17.50
CA THR A 417 2.83 -13.46 -18.35
C THR A 417 3.77 -14.36 -17.53
N GLN A 418 4.17 -13.94 -16.33
CA GLN A 418 5.06 -14.70 -15.46
C GLN A 418 4.35 -15.90 -14.80
N ARG A 419 3.08 -15.75 -14.36
CA ARG A 419 2.30 -16.87 -13.80
C ARG A 419 2.01 -17.98 -14.80
N THR A 420 1.80 -17.64 -16.07
CA THR A 420 1.57 -18.63 -17.13
C THR A 420 2.86 -19.40 -17.46
N LYS A 421 4.01 -18.73 -17.39
CA LYS A 421 5.32 -19.37 -17.59
C LYS A 421 5.69 -20.32 -16.45
N GLU A 422 5.45 -19.95 -15.19
CA GLU A 422 5.70 -20.85 -14.04
C GLU A 422 4.82 -22.11 -14.12
N ARG A 423 3.54 -21.96 -14.48
CA ARG A 423 2.64 -23.11 -14.71
C ARG A 423 3.01 -24.01 -15.88
N GLN A 424 3.74 -23.50 -16.88
CA GLN A 424 4.24 -24.29 -18.01
C GLN A 424 5.57 -24.98 -17.72
N MET A 425 6.26 -24.61 -16.64
CA MET A 425 7.51 -25.24 -16.21
C MET A 425 7.30 -26.28 -15.09
N GLU A 426 6.15 -26.26 -14.41
CA GLU A 426 5.76 -27.23 -13.37
C GLU A 426 4.73 -28.29 -13.86
N GLY A 427 4.38 -28.27 -15.15
CA GLY A 427 3.58 -29.32 -15.81
C GLY A 427 4.41 -30.02 -16.86
#